data_AF-Q64JY2-F1
#
_entry.id   AF-Q64JY2-F1
#
_cell.length_a   1.000
_cell.length_b   1.000
_cell.length_c   1.000
_cell.angle_alpha   90.00
_cell.angle_beta   90.00
_cell.angle_gamma   90.00
#
_symmetry.space_group_name_H-M   'P 1'
#
loop_
_entity.id
_entity.type
_entity.pdbx_description
1 polymer ?
#
loop_
_entity_poly.entity_id
_entity_poly.type
_entity_poly.pdbx_seq_one_letter_code
_entity_poly.pdbx_strand_id
1 'polypeptide(L)' 'YPDTYLSWNIISSIGSMISIISLIFLMYLIWESLSSKRMILNLFFLNSSLEWLSSYPPLNHSYNEIPSI' A
#
# COMPACT_ATOMS: atom_id res chain seq x y z
N TYR A 1 26.87 -8.45 25.16
CA TYR A 1 26.45 -7.03 25.22
C TYR A 1 26.64 -6.57 26.64
N PRO A 2 27.21 -5.38 26.89
CA PRO A 2 27.19 -4.78 28.22
C PRO A 2 25.75 -4.69 28.72
N ASP A 3 25.52 -4.92 30.01
CA ASP A 3 24.17 -4.92 30.59
C ASP A 3 23.45 -3.57 30.40
N THR A 4 24.20 -2.48 30.18
CA THR A 4 23.66 -1.14 29.86
C THR A 4 22.83 -1.08 28.58
N TYR A 5 23.02 -2.02 27.63
CA TYR A 5 22.27 -2.09 26.38
C TYR A 5 21.08 -3.06 26.43
N LEU A 6 20.91 -3.78 27.54
CA LEU A 6 19.88 -4.82 27.65
C LEU A 6 18.47 -4.25 27.51
N SER A 7 18.20 -3.07 28.09
CA SER A 7 16.90 -2.39 27.98
C SER A 7 16.56 -2.03 26.53
N TRP A 8 17.50 -1.44 25.80
CA TRP A 8 17.33 -1.09 24.39
C TRP A 8 17.15 -2.30 23.49
N ASN A 9 17.86 -3.39 23.77
CA ASN A 9 17.72 -4.64 23.02
C ASN A 9 16.34 -5.28 23.23
N ILE A 10 15.77 -5.20 24.44
CA ILE A 10 14.40 -5.68 24.70
C ILE A 10 13.37 -4.84 23.95
N ILE A 11 13.51 -3.51 23.95
CA ILE A 11 12.61 -2.62 23.22
C ILE A 11 12.71 -2.89 21.71
N SER A 12 13.93 -3.05 21.21
CA SER A 12 14.19 -3.36 19.80
C SER A 12 13.58 -4.71 19.39
N SER A 13 13.69 -5.74 20.23
CA SER A 13 13.12 -7.06 19.93
C SER A 13 11.58 -7.04 19.93
N ILE A 14 10.96 -6.32 20.87
CA ILE A 14 9.50 -6.11 20.87
C ILE A 14 9.08 -5.39 19.59
N GLY A 15 9.81 -4.34 19.18
CA GLY A 15 9.57 -3.65 17.91
C GLY A 15 9.64 -4.56 16.70
N SER A 16 10.62 -5.49 16.67
CA SER A 16 10.75 -6.46 15.59
C SER A 16 9.59 -7.47 15.53
N MET A 17 9.03 -7.86 16.68
CA MET A 17 7.85 -8.74 16.70
C MET A 17 6.63 -8.02 16.14
N ILE A 18 6.45 -6.75 16.48
CA ILE A 18 5.35 -5.93 15.95
C ILE A 18 5.48 -5.76 14.43
N SER A 19 6.69 -5.58 13.89
CA SER A 19 6.90 -5.44 12.45
C SER A 19 6.66 -6.74 11.68
N ILE A 20 7.00 -7.90 12.26
CA ILE A 20 6.69 -9.20 11.65
C ILE A 20 5.17 -9.39 11.58
N ILE A 21 4.46 -9.07 12.68
CA ILE A 21 2.99 -9.18 12.71
C ILE A 21 2.36 -8.25 11.67
N SER A 22 2.80 -7.00 11.57
CA SER A 22 2.25 -6.05 10.59
C SER A 22 2.48 -6.50 9.14
N LEU A 23 3.61 -7.13 8.84
CA LEU A 23 3.90 -7.67 7.52
C LEU A 23 2.99 -8.85 7.16
N ILE A 24 2.71 -9.75 8.11
CA ILE A 24 1.75 -10.85 7.90
C ILE A 24 0.34 -10.28 7.64
N PHE A 25 -0.07 -9.27 8.42
CA PHE A 25 -1.35 -8.58 8.19
C PHE A 25 -1.41 -7.91 6.81
N LEU A 26 -0.34 -7.25 6.38
CA LEU A 26 -0.28 -6.63 5.05
C LEU A 26 -0.47 -7.66 3.94
N MET A 27 0.18 -8.81 4.03
CA MET A 27 0.00 -9.89 3.05
C MET A 27 -1.44 -10.42 3.02
N TYR A 28 -2.06 -10.57 4.20
CA TYR A 28 -3.46 -10.97 4.30
C TYR A 28 -4.41 -9.94 3.67
N LEU A 29 -4.22 -8.65 3.91
CA LEU A 29 -5.04 -7.58 3.34
C LEU A 29 -4.92 -7.51 1.82
N ILE A 30 -3.72 -7.70 1.26
CA ILE A 30 -3.52 -7.77 -0.20
C ILE A 30 -4.31 -8.95 -0.76
N TRP A 31 -4.20 -10.14 -0.16
CA TRP A 31 -4.93 -11.32 -0.61
C TRP A 31 -6.47 -11.16 -0.50
N GLU A 32 -6.96 -10.58 0.60
CA GLU A 32 -8.39 -10.29 0.81
C GLU A 32 -8.92 -9.27 -0.22
N SER A 33 -8.16 -8.23 -0.52
CA SER A 33 -8.54 -7.24 -1.55
C SER A 33 -8.63 -7.84 -2.95
N LEU A 34 -7.70 -8.73 -3.32
CA LEU A 34 -7.69 -9.40 -4.63
C LEU A 34 -8.80 -10.45 -4.76
N SER A 35 -9.11 -11.16 -3.67
CA SER A 35 -10.16 -12.20 -3.68
C SER A 35 -11.57 -11.60 -3.72
N SER A 36 -11.81 -10.48 -3.04
CA SER A 36 -13.13 -9.85 -2.94
C SER A 36 -13.55 -9.05 -4.18
N LYS A 37 -12.60 -8.67 -5.07
CA LYS A 37 -12.86 -8.00 -6.36
C LYS A 37 -13.81 -6.80 -6.27
N ARG A 38 -13.65 -5.96 -5.23
CA ARG A 38 -14.51 -4.78 -5.03
C ARG A 38 -14.25 -3.74 -6.10
N MET A 39 -15.30 -3.32 -6.81
CA MET A 39 -15.23 -2.27 -7.83
C MET A 39 -15.14 -0.89 -7.18
N ILE A 40 -14.29 -0.01 -7.73
CA ILE A 40 -14.16 1.38 -7.29
C ILE A 40 -15.31 2.19 -7.89
N LEU A 41 -16.14 2.80 -7.04
CA LEU A 41 -17.31 3.59 -7.49
C LEU A 41 -17.02 5.09 -7.59
N ASN A 42 -16.27 5.64 -6.64
CA ASN A 42 -15.90 7.06 -6.64
C ASN A 42 -14.62 7.29 -5.82
N LEU A 43 -13.84 8.31 -6.20
CA LEU A 43 -12.64 8.75 -5.49
C LEU A 43 -12.91 10.13 -4.88
N PHE A 44 -12.62 10.28 -3.59
CA PHE A 44 -12.94 11.50 -2.82
C PHE A 44 -11.83 12.55 -2.84
N PHE A 45 -11.01 12.61 -3.89
CA PHE A 45 -9.91 13.57 -4.00
C PHE A 45 -9.92 14.30 -5.35
N LEU A 46 -9.25 15.45 -5.39
CA LEU A 46 -9.00 16.19 -6.62
C LEU A 46 -7.92 15.48 -7.44
N ASN A 47 -8.23 15.16 -8.69
CA ASN A 47 -7.29 14.54 -9.63
C ASN A 47 -6.23 15.58 -10.05
N SER A 48 -5.12 15.65 -9.31
CA SER A 48 -4.01 16.57 -9.59
C SER A 48 -3.04 16.07 -10.66
N SER A 49 -3.09 14.78 -11.01
CA SER A 49 -2.29 14.17 -12.08
C SER A 49 -3.17 13.40 -13.07
N LEU A 50 -2.66 13.24 -14.29
CA LEU A 50 -3.37 12.57 -15.38
C LEU A 50 -3.68 11.09 -15.11
N GLU A 51 -2.90 10.41 -14.26
CA GLU A 51 -3.08 8.99 -13.94
C GLU A 51 -4.44 8.73 -13.27
N TRP A 52 -4.90 9.66 -12.43
CA TRP A 52 -6.16 9.53 -11.68
C TRP A 52 -7.42 9.71 -12.54
N LEU A 53 -7.28 10.19 -13.77
CA LEU A 53 -8.38 10.33 -14.74
C LEU A 53 -8.66 9.04 -15.51
N SER A 54 -7.75 8.05 -15.44
CA SER A 54 -7.92 6.77 -16.16
C SER A 54 -8.92 5.84 -15.47
N SER A 55 -9.41 4.83 -16.21
CA SER A 55 -10.24 3.76 -15.65
C SER A 55 -9.42 2.81 -14.77
N TYR A 56 -10.10 2.10 -13.85
CA TYR A 56 -9.48 1.06 -13.02
C TYR A 56 -10.08 -0.32 -13.39
N PRO A 57 -9.33 -1.20 -14.08
CA PRO A 57 -7.96 -1.09 -14.54
C PRO A 57 -7.80 -0.18 -15.78
N PRO A 58 -6.58 0.35 -16.04
CA PRO A 58 -6.31 1.12 -17.24
C PRO A 58 -6.37 0.22 -18.48
N LEU A 59 -6.72 0.82 -19.62
CA LEU A 59 -6.67 0.16 -20.91
C LEU A 59 -5.21 -0.06 -21.34
N ASN A 60 -4.95 -1.13 -22.10
CA ASN A 60 -3.61 -1.39 -22.66
C ASN A 60 -3.09 -0.23 -23.52
N HIS A 61 -4.00 0.46 -24.20
CA HIS A 61 -3.73 1.70 -24.92
C HIS A 61 -4.59 2.80 -24.30
N SER A 62 -3.98 3.60 -23.43
CA SER A 62 -4.69 4.56 -22.58
C SER A 62 -5.07 5.86 -23.30
N TYR A 63 -4.28 6.30 -24.27
CA TYR A 63 -4.47 7.58 -24.95
C TYR A 63 -4.49 7.40 -26.46
N ASN A 64 -5.58 7.81 -27.12
CA ASN A 64 -5.64 7.80 -28.58
C ASN A 64 -4.84 8.96 -29.21
N GLU A 65 -4.66 10.04 -28.45
CA GLU A 65 -3.93 11.24 -28.85
C GLU A 65 -3.08 11.71 -27.67
N ILE A 66 -2.02 12.47 -27.95
CA ILE A 66 -1.12 12.97 -26.90
C ILE A 66 -1.91 13.92 -26.00
N PRO A 67 -1.99 13.66 -24.68
CA PRO A 67 -2.70 14.56 -23.78
C PRO A 67 -1.98 15.91 -23.75
N SER A 68 -2.68 16.97 -24.15
CA SER A 68 -2.19 18.34 -23.99
C SER A 68 -2.36 18.75 -22.54
N ILE A 69 -1.24 19.12 -21.90
CA ILE A 69 -1.23 19.77 -20.58
C ILE A 69 -1.90 21.14 -20.65
#